data_AF-A0A9P0E4T5-F1
#
_entry.id   AF-A0A9P0E4T5-F1
#
_cell.length_a   1.000
_cell.length_b   1.000
_cell.length_c   1.000
_cell.angle_alpha   90.00
_cell.angle_beta   90.00
_cell.angle_gamma   90.00
#
_symmetry.space_group_name_H-M   'P 1'
#
loop_
_entity.id
_entity.type
_entity.pdbx_description
1 polymer ?
#
loop_
_entity_poly.entity_id
_entity_poly.type
_entity_poly.pdbx_seq_one_letter_code
_entity_poly.pdbx_strand_id
1 'polypeptide(L)'
;MALHQISYSAIGACHRIGARTDAHHHPILVWFTSAADRSVVWNAKTMRRGSLISIKEFLTRPRQTVFAKARQHFGMRACWTQDGMVIVKTAEGSRQKVATMDELESLISKHPKTATGSAAVGAGAGASTKRKE
;
A
#
# COMPACT_ATOMS: atom_id res chain seq x y z
N MET A 1 11.18 -13.61 -14.58
CA MET A 1 10.66 -12.76 -15.67
C MET A 1 9.15 -12.97 -15.85
N ALA A 2 8.29 -12.33 -15.06
CA ALA A 2 6.84 -12.61 -15.06
C ALA A 2 5.97 -11.58 -15.81
N LEU A 3 6.48 -10.37 -16.05
CA LEU A 3 5.70 -9.29 -16.69
C LEU A 3 5.56 -9.42 -18.20
N HIS A 4 6.36 -10.27 -18.85
CA HIS A 4 6.40 -10.39 -20.32
C HIS A 4 5.16 -11.12 -20.90
N GLN A 5 4.25 -11.57 -20.05
CA GLN A 5 3.09 -12.39 -20.42
C GLN A 5 1.76 -11.64 -20.33
N ILE A 6 1.75 -10.34 -20.02
CA ILE A 6 0.50 -9.58 -19.97
C ILE A 6 0.25 -8.99 -21.36
N SER A 7 -0.67 -9.63 -22.08
CA SER A 7 -1.19 -9.14 -23.35
C SER A 7 -2.05 -7.88 -23.16
N TYR A 8 -2.16 -7.06 -24.20
CA TYR A 8 -3.09 -5.92 -24.22
C TYR A 8 -4.55 -6.34 -23.96
N SER A 9 -4.93 -7.56 -24.37
CA SER A 9 -6.25 -8.14 -24.12
C SER A 9 -6.56 -8.40 -22.64
N ALA A 10 -5.55 -8.38 -21.76
CA ALA A 10 -5.74 -8.49 -20.31
C ALA A 10 -6.22 -7.17 -19.69
N ILE A 11 -6.13 -6.04 -20.41
CA ILE A 11 -6.58 -4.73 -19.96
C ILE A 11 -8.00 -4.52 -20.49
N GLY A 12 -8.98 -4.49 -19.59
CA GLY A 12 -10.36 -4.19 -19.94
C GLY A 12 -10.60 -2.69 -20.12
N ALA A 13 -10.00 -1.87 -19.23
CA ALA A 13 -10.12 -0.42 -19.31
C ALA A 13 -8.93 0.29 -18.66
N CYS A 14 -8.66 1.51 -19.12
CA CYS A 14 -7.59 2.35 -18.60
C CYS A 14 -8.02 3.82 -18.64
N HIS A 15 -8.13 4.45 -17.47
CA HIS A 15 -8.63 5.82 -17.35
C HIS A 15 -7.73 6.66 -16.46
N ARG A 16 -7.47 7.90 -16.87
CA ARG A 16 -6.77 8.88 -16.05
C ARG A 16 -7.78 9.56 -15.11
N ILE A 17 -7.50 9.58 -13.82
CA ILE A 17 -8.40 10.17 -12.81
C ILE A 17 -8.00 11.62 -12.52
N GLY A 18 -8.96 12.54 -12.59
CA GLY A 18 -8.80 13.95 -12.26
C GLY A 18 -8.97 14.87 -13.47
N ALA A 19 -9.15 16.17 -13.21
CA ALA A 19 -9.20 17.19 -14.24
C ALA A 19 -7.83 17.31 -14.92
N ARG A 20 -7.80 17.55 -16.23
CA ARG A 20 -6.54 17.73 -16.98
C ARG A 20 -5.90 19.06 -16.56
N THR A 21 -4.84 18.99 -15.77
CA THR A 21 -4.02 20.15 -15.43
C THR A 21 -2.54 19.81 -15.63
N ASP A 22 -1.73 20.81 -15.99
CA ASP A 22 -0.30 20.60 -16.28
C ASP A 22 0.57 20.54 -15.01
N ALA A 23 -0.02 20.77 -13.84
CA ALA A 23 0.70 20.88 -12.58
C ALA A 23 1.16 19.53 -12.00
N HIS A 24 0.39 18.45 -12.20
CA HIS A 24 0.62 17.17 -11.51
C HIS A 24 0.35 15.94 -12.37
N HIS A 25 1.13 14.88 -12.16
CA HIS A 25 0.84 13.59 -12.76
C HIS A 25 -0.41 12.96 -12.14
N HIS A 26 -1.46 12.84 -12.94
CA HIS A 26 -2.70 12.19 -12.53
C HIS A 26 -2.56 10.66 -12.47
N PRO A 27 -3.13 10.00 -11.44
CA PRO A 27 -3.19 8.55 -11.37
C PRO A 27 -3.91 7.94 -12.57
N ILE A 28 -3.46 6.76 -12.97
CA ILE A 28 -4.10 5.94 -13.99
C ILE A 28 -4.77 4.77 -13.29
N LEU A 29 -6.08 4.63 -13.47
CA LEU A 29 -6.85 3.48 -13.03
C LEU A 29 -6.89 2.45 -14.15
N VAL A 30 -6.39 1.26 -13.85
CA VAL A 30 -6.34 0.14 -14.80
C VAL A 30 -7.27 -0.97 -14.30
N TRP A 31 -8.17 -1.40 -15.18
CA TRP A 31 -9.08 -2.51 -14.96
C TRP A 31 -8.56 -3.69 -15.76
N PHE A 32 -8.32 -4.80 -15.07
CA PHE A 32 -7.91 -6.05 -15.70
C PHE A 32 -9.14 -6.91 -15.97
N THR A 33 -9.12 -7.67 -17.06
CA THR A 33 -10.19 -8.62 -17.41
C THR A 33 -10.23 -9.81 -16.45
N SER A 34 -9.08 -10.21 -15.91
CA SER A 34 -8.97 -11.28 -14.92
C SER A 34 -8.29 -10.81 -13.63
N ALA A 35 -8.68 -11.43 -12.51
CA ALA A 35 -8.01 -11.21 -11.23
C ALA A 35 -6.57 -11.74 -11.25
N ALA A 36 -6.30 -12.81 -11.99
CA ALA A 36 -4.98 -13.42 -12.11
C ALA A 36 -3.97 -12.44 -12.75
N ASP A 37 -4.35 -11.77 -13.84
CA ASP A 37 -3.48 -10.79 -14.51
C ASP A 37 -3.15 -9.62 -13.58
N ARG A 38 -4.15 -9.13 -12.84
CA ARG A 38 -3.96 -8.11 -11.81
C ARG A 38 -2.96 -8.57 -10.75
N SER A 39 -3.08 -9.80 -10.26
CA SER A 39 -2.17 -10.38 -9.26
C SER A 39 -0.74 -10.52 -9.80
N VAL A 40 -0.57 -10.89 -11.07
CA VAL A 40 0.75 -10.92 -11.74
C VAL A 40 1.40 -9.53 -11.72
N VAL A 41 0.67 -8.48 -12.12
CA VAL A 41 1.16 -7.10 -12.06
C VAL A 41 1.50 -6.69 -10.63
N TRP A 42 0.62 -7.00 -9.67
CA TRP A 42 0.79 -6.65 -8.27
C TRP A 42 2.05 -7.27 -7.66
N ASN A 43 2.29 -8.55 -7.93
CA ASN A 43 3.45 -9.27 -7.43
C ASN A 43 4.75 -8.76 -8.07
N ALA A 44 4.68 -8.36 -9.34
CA ALA A 44 5.82 -7.80 -10.07
C ALA A 44 6.20 -6.37 -9.65
N LYS A 45 5.38 -5.66 -8.85
CA LYS A 45 5.66 -4.28 -8.43
C LYS A 45 7.00 -4.12 -7.69
N THR A 46 7.48 -5.18 -7.03
CA THR A 46 8.76 -5.18 -6.31
C THR A 46 9.95 -5.00 -7.24
N MET A 47 9.84 -5.45 -8.50
CA MET A 47 10.86 -5.24 -9.54
C MET A 47 10.96 -3.77 -9.99
N ARG A 48 9.97 -2.93 -9.63
CA ARG A 48 9.96 -1.49 -9.97
C ARG A 48 10.42 -0.59 -8.82
N ARG A 49 11.02 -1.16 -7.76
CA ARG A 49 11.64 -0.38 -6.69
C ARG A 49 12.77 0.47 -7.27
N GLY A 50 12.68 1.79 -7.13
CA GLY A 50 13.59 2.76 -7.74
C GLY A 50 13.00 3.55 -8.91
N SER A 51 11.85 3.14 -9.45
CA SER A 51 11.10 3.97 -10.41
C SER A 51 10.26 5.03 -9.72
N LEU A 52 9.95 6.12 -10.43
CA LEU A 52 9.03 7.18 -9.98
C LEU A 52 7.55 6.74 -10.00
N ILE A 53 7.26 5.49 -10.39
CA ILE A 53 5.91 4.96 -10.54
C ILE A 53 5.55 4.13 -9.32
N SER A 54 4.43 4.46 -8.67
CA SER A 54 3.85 3.64 -7.60
C SER A 54 2.62 2.88 -8.09
N ILE A 55 2.57 1.58 -7.82
CA ILE A 55 1.40 0.74 -8.08
C ILE A 55 0.66 0.55 -6.76
N LYS A 56 -0.60 0.98 -6.71
CA LYS A 56 -1.49 0.85 -5.55
C LYS A 56 -2.73 0.06 -5.92
N GLU A 57 -3.23 -0.72 -4.98
CA GLU A 57 -4.46 -1.46 -5.16
C GLU A 57 -5.65 -0.56 -4.87
N PHE A 58 -6.69 -0.67 -5.69
CA PHE A 58 -7.92 0.06 -5.47
C PHE A 58 -8.78 -0.70 -4.46
N LEU A 59 -8.79 -0.23 -3.22
CA LEU A 59 -9.67 -0.76 -2.18
C LEU A 59 -11.00 -0.01 -2.15
N THR A 60 -12.08 -0.71 -1.83
CA THR A 60 -13.37 -0.08 -1.49
C THR A 60 -13.23 0.78 -0.23
N ARG A 61 -14.10 1.78 -0.05
CA ARG A 61 -14.08 2.68 1.12
C ARG A 61 -14.02 1.93 2.46
N PRO A 62 -14.84 0.89 2.72
CA PRO A 62 -14.76 0.14 3.98
C PRO A 62 -13.37 -0.49 4.19
N ARG A 63 -12.80 -1.09 3.14
CA ARG A 63 -11.49 -1.74 3.21
C ARG A 63 -10.34 -0.74 3.36
N GLN A 64 -10.47 0.46 2.79
CA GLN A 64 -9.52 1.55 3.05
C GLN A 64 -9.52 1.94 4.53
N THR A 65 -10.69 2.02 5.16
CA THR A 65 -10.82 2.31 6.60
C THR A 65 -10.18 1.20 7.44
N VAL A 66 -10.46 -0.07 7.13
CA VAL A 66 -9.82 -1.23 7.77
C VAL A 66 -8.30 -1.14 7.63
N PHE A 67 -7.80 -0.88 6.42
CA PHE A 67 -6.37 -0.78 6.16
C PHE A 67 -5.69 0.34 6.95
N ALA A 68 -6.33 1.51 7.04
CA ALA A 68 -5.82 2.64 7.80
C ALA A 68 -5.75 2.34 9.30
N LYS A 69 -6.83 1.78 9.88
CA LYS A 69 -6.87 1.38 11.29
C LYS A 69 -5.87 0.26 11.60
N ALA A 70 -5.75 -0.74 10.73
CA ALA A 70 -4.77 -1.81 10.89
C ALA A 70 -3.34 -1.26 10.93
N ARG A 71 -3.01 -0.28 10.08
CA ARG A 71 -1.70 0.39 10.08
C ARG A 71 -1.47 1.23 11.33
N GLN A 72 -2.50 1.89 11.85
CA GLN A 72 -2.42 2.61 13.13
C GLN A 72 -2.15 1.66 14.30
N HIS A 73 -2.61 0.41 14.19
CA HIS A 73 -2.41 -0.58 15.26
C HIS A 73 -1.09 -1.34 15.16
N PHE A 74 -0.89 -2.06 14.06
CA PHE A 74 0.24 -2.98 13.85
C PHE A 74 1.45 -2.32 13.19
N GLY A 75 1.30 -1.09 12.70
CA GLY A 75 2.36 -0.34 12.02
C GLY A 75 2.37 -0.51 10.50
N MET A 76 3.01 0.45 9.82
CA MET A 76 2.99 0.56 8.35
C MET A 76 3.63 -0.61 7.61
N ARG A 77 4.62 -1.27 8.21
CA ARG A 77 5.40 -2.38 7.61
C ARG A 77 4.75 -3.74 7.82
N ALA A 78 3.90 -3.86 8.83
CA ALA A 78 3.17 -5.09 9.15
C ALA A 78 1.90 -5.25 8.32
N CYS A 79 1.40 -4.17 7.70
CA CYS A 79 0.14 -4.17 6.96
C CYS A 79 0.36 -3.84 5.48
N TRP A 80 -0.16 -4.68 4.60
CA TRP A 80 -0.22 -4.44 3.15
C TRP A 80 -1.53 -4.97 2.58
N THR A 81 -1.76 -4.76 1.29
CA THR A 81 -2.94 -5.27 0.58
C THR A 81 -2.53 -6.34 -0.42
N GLN A 82 -3.40 -7.32 -0.60
CA GLN A 82 -3.23 -8.38 -1.59
C GLN A 82 -4.60 -8.90 -2.01
N ASP A 83 -4.86 -8.91 -3.32
CA ASP A 83 -6.08 -9.44 -3.93
C ASP A 83 -7.38 -8.84 -3.37
N GLY A 84 -7.33 -7.55 -3.06
CA GLY A 84 -8.45 -6.79 -2.49
C GLY A 84 -8.64 -6.98 -0.99
N MET A 85 -7.78 -7.73 -0.31
CA MET A 85 -7.82 -7.96 1.12
C MET A 85 -6.70 -7.22 1.84
N VAL A 86 -6.93 -6.88 3.11
CA VAL A 86 -5.89 -6.36 4.00
C VAL A 86 -5.16 -7.54 4.63
N ILE A 87 -3.83 -7.55 4.51
CA ILE A 87 -2.97 -8.55 5.13
C ILE A 87 -2.27 -7.90 6.30
N VAL A 88 -2.40 -8.49 7.48
CA VAL A 88 -1.74 -8.07 8.72
C VAL A 88 -0.75 -9.15 9.14
N LYS A 89 0.51 -8.76 9.31
CA LYS A 89 1.53 -9.61 9.93
C LYS A 89 1.55 -9.36 11.44
N THR A 90 1.26 -10.39 12.23
CA THR A 90 1.31 -10.32 13.69
C THR A 90 2.77 -10.34 14.18
N ALA A 91 3.00 -9.96 15.44
CA ALA A 91 4.34 -9.98 16.05
C ALA A 91 4.94 -11.41 16.06
N GLU A 92 4.08 -12.42 16.19
CA GLU A 92 4.42 -13.85 16.11
C GLU A 92 4.82 -14.31 14.69
N GLY A 93 4.73 -13.42 13.69
CA GLY A 93 5.08 -13.72 12.30
C GLY A 93 3.96 -14.33 11.47
N SER A 94 2.82 -14.66 12.08
CA SER A 94 1.63 -15.14 11.36
C SER A 94 1.04 -14.06 10.45
N ARG A 95 0.41 -14.47 9.35
CA ARG A 95 -0.24 -13.55 8.40
C ARG A 95 -1.74 -13.80 8.45
N GLN A 96 -2.50 -12.75 8.76
CA GLN A 96 -3.95 -12.80 8.85
C GLN A 96 -4.56 -11.95 7.73
N LYS A 97 -5.59 -12.47 7.07
CA LYS A 97 -6.37 -11.74 6.07
C LYS A 97 -7.57 -11.11 6.77
N VAL A 98 -7.82 -9.84 6.46
CA VAL A 98 -8.89 -9.04 7.06
C VAL A 98 -9.63 -8.29 5.96
N ALA A 99 -10.94 -8.41 5.95
CA ALA A 99 -11.84 -7.73 5.03
C ALA A 99 -12.74 -6.72 5.72
N THR A 100 -13.07 -6.96 7.00
CA THR A 100 -14.07 -6.20 7.76
C THR A 100 -13.46 -5.56 9.02
N MET A 101 -14.22 -4.63 9.62
CA MET A 101 -13.83 -4.02 10.89
C MET A 101 -13.90 -5.02 12.05
N ASP A 102 -14.91 -5.87 12.09
CA ASP A 102 -15.12 -6.83 13.18
C ASP A 102 -14.00 -7.88 13.24
N GLU A 103 -13.52 -8.33 12.07
CA GLU A 103 -12.34 -9.18 11.95
C GLU A 103 -11.07 -8.47 12.46
N LEU A 104 -10.92 -7.18 12.13
CA LEU A 104 -9.79 -6.39 12.59
C LEU A 104 -9.82 -6.22 14.11
N GLU A 105 -10.97 -5.91 14.70
CA GLU A 105 -11.14 -5.72 16.13
C GLU A 105 -10.88 -7.01 16.91
N SER A 106 -11.41 -8.13 16.40
CA SER A 106 -11.11 -9.47 16.94
C SER A 106 -9.60 -9.77 16.92
N LEU A 107 -8.91 -9.34 15.86
CA LEU A 107 -7.46 -9.52 15.73
C LEU A 107 -6.67 -8.61 16.67
N ILE A 108 -7.12 -7.37 16.85
CA ILE A 108 -6.54 -6.40 17.79
C ILE A 108 -6.66 -6.90 19.23
N SER A 109 -7.81 -7.45 19.62
CA SER A 109 -8.01 -8.00 20.96
C SER A 109 -7.08 -9.17 21.25
N LYS A 110 -6.77 -10.00 20.25
CA LYS A 110 -5.81 -11.11 20.38
C LYS A 110 -4.36 -10.65 20.40
N HIS A 111 -4.04 -9.55 19.73
CA HIS A 111 -2.70 -8.99 19.63
C HIS A 111 -2.70 -7.52 20.08
N PRO A 112 -2.77 -7.28 21.40
CA PRO A 112 -2.69 -5.92 21.93
C PRO A 112 -1.35 -5.29 21.54
N LYS A 113 -1.34 -3.95 21.44
CA LYS A 113 -0.10 -3.20 21.23
C LYS A 113 0.83 -3.47 22.40
N THR A 114 1.83 -4.33 22.21
CA THR A 114 2.96 -4.36 23.12
C THR A 114 3.64 -3.01 23.00
N ALA A 115 3.69 -2.25 24.09
CA ALA A 115 4.41 -0.99 24.17
C ALA A 115 5.92 -1.26 24.13
N THR A 116 6.43 -1.75 23.00
CA THR A 116 7.86 -1.81 22.76
C THR A 116 8.26 -0.51 22.09
N GLY A 117 8.57 0.48 22.92
CA GLY A 117 9.33 1.64 22.47
C GLY A 117 10.71 1.19 22.00
N SER A 118 11.14 1.70 20.86
CA SER A 118 12.55 1.98 20.63
C SER A 118 12.67 3.46 20.27
N ALA A 119 13.13 4.22 21.25
CA ALA A 119 13.72 5.54 21.06
C ALA A 119 15.14 5.39 20.45
N ALA A 120 15.61 6.49 19.83
CA ALA A 120 16.91 6.76 19.19
C ALA A 120 17.17 5.99 17.86
N VAL A 121 17.49 6.62 16.73
CA VAL A 121 18.49 7.68 16.44
C VAL A 121 17.96 8.55 15.26
N GLY A 122 18.10 9.88 15.18
CA GLY A 122 18.81 10.85 16.00
C GLY A 122 18.33 12.27 15.70
N ALA A 123 18.55 13.16 16.67
CA ALA A 123 18.37 14.59 16.58
C ALA A 123 19.43 15.19 15.63
N GLY A 124 19.00 16.16 14.82
CA GLY A 124 19.86 17.02 14.03
C GLY A 124 19.20 18.38 13.90
N ALA A 125 19.28 19.17 14.97
CA ALA A 125 19.02 20.61 14.93
C ALA A 125 20.15 21.28 14.11
N GLY A 126 19.77 22.19 13.21
CA GLY A 126 20.72 22.95 12.41
C GLY A 126 20.01 24.11 11.71
N ALA A 127 19.71 25.16 12.48
CA ALA A 127 19.44 26.47 11.93
C ALA A 127 20.76 27.20 11.66
N SER A 128 20.96 27.73 10.44
CA SER A 128 21.67 29.01 10.17
C SER A 128 21.73 29.38 8.68
N THR A 129 21.03 30.47 8.34
CA THR A 129 21.56 31.72 7.75
C THR A 129 22.37 31.73 6.43
N LYS A 130 21.78 32.45 5.45
CA LYS A 130 22.34 33.31 4.37
C LYS A 130 23.75 33.05 3.83
N ARG A 131 23.85 33.01 2.49
CA ARG A 131 24.73 33.90 1.71
C ARG A 131 24.22 34.14 0.29
N LYS A 132 24.30 35.41 -0.11
CA LYS A 132 24.21 35.97 -1.47
C LYS A 132 25.41 35.47 -2.30
N GLU A 133 25.18 35.22 -3.58
CA GLU A 133 25.95 35.80 -4.70
C GLU A 133 25.02 35.89 -5.91
#